data_AF-A0A7J3VG67-F1
#
_entry.id   AF-A0A7J3VG67-F1
#
_cell.length_a   1.000
_cell.length_b   1.000
_cell.length_c   1.000
_cell.angle_alpha   90.00
_cell.angle_beta   90.00
_cell.angle_gamma   90.00
#
_symmetry.space_group_name_H-M   'P 1'
#
loop_
_entity.id
_entity.type
_entity.pdbx_description
1 polymer ?
#
loop_
_entity_poly.entity_id
_entity_poly.type
_entity_poly.pdbx_seq_one_letter_code
_entity_poly.pdbx_strand_id
1 'polypeptide(L)'
;MVIVSSRLIHSHLGSPLLAETFNLLQEDLEVQSYLRMANIMAVKRLGYNDHGPVHAKIIAGSALEIFKLLTTRVEPSSVVHGVCGYDDAQLVVLLGAYLHDVGNAVHRIDHEQSSTFLSMSILDRILNRVYHDDHELAYRIKCEVLHALFSSNDAVPCLSVEAGAVTIADGT
;
A
#
# COMPACT_ATOMS: atom_id res chain seq x y z
N MET A 1 -14.53 4.34 18.78
CA MET A 1 -14.14 5.36 17.78
C MET A 1 -12.65 5.21 17.55
N VAL A 2 -12.24 4.96 16.30
CA VAL A 2 -10.83 4.81 15.93
C VAL A 2 -10.23 6.18 15.68
N ILE A 3 -8.98 6.39 16.11
CA ILE A 3 -8.25 7.64 15.87
C ILE A 3 -7.34 7.43 14.66
N VAL A 4 -7.59 8.17 13.58
CA VAL A 4 -6.74 8.20 12.39
C VAL A 4 -5.44 8.93 12.75
N SER A 5 -4.32 8.22 12.66
CA SER A 5 -2.98 8.75 12.94
C SER A 5 -1.90 7.83 12.38
N SER A 6 -0.66 8.31 12.29
CA SER A 6 0.49 7.50 11.89
C SER A 6 0.82 6.36 12.86
N ARG A 7 0.14 6.29 14.01
CA ARG A 7 0.26 5.20 14.98
C ARG A 7 -0.77 4.09 14.79
N LEU A 8 -1.85 4.35 14.02
CA LEU A 8 -2.92 3.37 13.81
C LEU A 8 -2.39 2.07 13.21
N ILE A 9 -1.42 2.16 12.30
CA ILE A 9 -0.75 1.02 11.67
C ILE A 9 -0.27 -0.02 12.70
N HIS A 10 0.25 0.40 13.86
CA HIS A 10 0.77 -0.52 14.88
C HIS A 10 -0.30 -1.42 15.50
N SER A 11 -1.59 -1.06 15.41
CA SER A 11 -2.69 -1.92 15.86
C SER A 11 -3.01 -3.05 14.87
N HIS A 12 -2.45 -3.01 13.67
CA HIS A 12 -2.66 -4.00 12.60
C HIS A 12 -1.44 -4.89 12.31
N LEU A 13 -0.31 -4.68 13.00
CA LEU A 13 0.92 -5.47 12.80
C LEU A 13 0.97 -6.72 13.69
N GLY A 14 -0.19 -7.36 13.92
CA GLY A 14 -0.27 -8.58 14.75
C GLY A 14 0.28 -9.83 14.06
N SER A 15 0.25 -9.87 12.72
CA SER A 15 0.86 -10.94 11.92
C SER A 15 2.37 -10.70 11.78
N PRO A 16 3.24 -11.72 11.98
CA PRO A 16 4.68 -11.60 11.72
C PRO A 16 5.00 -11.13 10.30
N LEU A 17 4.22 -11.57 9.31
CA LEU A 17 4.35 -11.17 7.91
C LEU A 17 4.18 -9.65 7.72
N LEU A 18 3.12 -9.09 8.31
CA LEU A 18 2.84 -7.66 8.23
C LEU A 18 3.88 -6.84 9.00
N ALA A 19 4.27 -7.29 10.19
CA ALA A 19 5.26 -6.62 11.01
C ALA A 19 6.64 -6.58 10.32
N GLU A 20 7.11 -7.70 9.78
CA GLU A 20 8.36 -7.76 9.02
C GLU A 20 8.31 -6.87 7.77
N THR A 21 7.25 -6.98 6.97
CA THR A 21 7.10 -6.17 5.75
C THR A 21 7.06 -4.67 6.07
N PHE A 22 6.32 -4.27 7.10
CA PHE A 22 6.28 -2.87 7.52
C PHE A 22 7.67 -2.36 7.92
N ASN A 23 8.44 -3.14 8.67
CA ASN A 23 9.82 -2.78 9.03
C ASN A 23 10.71 -2.66 7.80
N LEU A 24 10.62 -3.59 6.85
CA LEU A 24 11.35 -3.50 5.58
C LEU A 24 11.03 -2.20 4.83
N LEU A 25 9.77 -1.78 4.76
CA LEU A 25 9.37 -0.49 4.15
C LEU A 25 9.91 0.73 4.90
N GLN A 26 9.96 0.67 6.24
CA GLN A 26 10.50 1.75 7.07
C GLN A 26 12.02 1.90 6.89
N GLU A 27 12.73 0.79 6.73
CA GLU A 27 14.19 0.74 6.67
C GLU A 27 14.73 0.85 5.23
N ASP A 28 13.89 0.61 4.21
CA ASP A 28 14.29 0.70 2.81
C ASP A 28 14.59 2.16 2.42
N LEU A 29 15.86 2.40 2.10
CA LEU A 29 16.37 3.72 1.73
C LEU A 29 15.70 4.29 0.48
N GLU A 30 15.36 3.45 -0.51
CA GLU A 30 14.72 3.86 -1.76
C GLU A 30 13.28 4.30 -1.49
N VAL A 31 12.50 3.48 -0.78
CA VAL A 31 11.11 3.79 -0.37
C VAL A 31 11.06 5.13 0.36
N GLN A 32 11.88 5.28 1.40
CA GLN A 32 11.88 6.50 2.21
C GLN A 32 12.36 7.73 1.43
N SER A 33 13.26 7.55 0.45
CA SER A 33 13.71 8.64 -0.41
C SER A 33 12.64 9.08 -1.40
N TYR A 34 11.90 8.13 -1.99
CA TYR A 34 10.77 8.45 -2.87
C TYR A 34 9.67 9.19 -2.14
N LEU A 35 9.26 8.74 -0.95
CA LEU A 35 8.25 9.45 -0.13
C LEU A 35 8.71 10.87 0.25
N ARG A 36 9.99 11.07 0.58
CA ARG A 36 10.51 12.44 0.81
C ARG A 36 10.46 13.29 -0.45
N MET A 37 10.76 12.71 -1.62
CA MET A 37 10.68 13.41 -2.89
C MET A 37 9.24 13.70 -3.34
N ALA A 38 8.29 12.83 -3.01
CA ALA A 38 6.86 13.09 -3.19
C ALA A 38 6.44 14.39 -2.49
N ASN A 39 6.88 14.61 -1.25
CA ASN A 39 6.68 15.89 -0.58
C ASN A 39 7.39 17.08 -1.25
N ILE A 40 8.56 16.87 -1.86
CA ILE A 40 9.19 17.97 -2.64
C ILE A 40 8.31 18.33 -3.83
N MET A 41 7.74 17.36 -4.55
CA MET A 41 6.84 17.65 -5.67
C MET A 41 5.51 18.22 -5.20
N ALA A 42 4.74 17.47 -4.44
CA ALA A 42 3.37 17.81 -4.10
C ALA A 42 3.29 18.99 -3.13
N VAL A 43 4.08 18.98 -2.04
CA VAL A 43 4.02 20.05 -1.03
C VAL A 43 4.82 21.27 -1.48
N LYS A 44 6.12 21.12 -1.71
CA LYS A 44 6.99 22.31 -1.90
C LYS A 44 6.80 23.00 -3.24
N ARG A 45 6.53 22.26 -4.32
CA ARG A 45 6.38 22.84 -5.67
C ARG A 45 4.93 23.20 -6.00
N LEU A 46 3.96 22.44 -5.51
CA LEU A 46 2.54 22.60 -5.87
C LEU A 46 1.65 23.12 -4.73
N GLY A 47 2.13 23.11 -3.48
CA GLY A 47 1.39 23.64 -2.34
C GLY A 47 0.32 22.68 -1.78
N TYR A 48 0.38 21.39 -2.09
CA TYR A 48 -0.51 20.38 -1.49
C TYR A 48 -0.12 20.03 -0.05
N ASN A 49 -0.98 19.25 0.61
CA ASN A 49 -0.74 18.66 1.93
C ASN A 49 0.26 17.48 1.84
N ASP A 50 0.54 16.85 2.99
CA ASP A 50 1.54 15.80 3.11
C ASP A 50 1.25 14.60 2.20
N HIS A 51 2.27 14.20 1.44
CA HIS A 51 2.34 13.00 0.59
C HIS A 51 3.63 12.21 0.91
N GLY A 52 4.15 12.39 2.13
CA GLY A 52 5.44 11.84 2.56
C GLY A 52 5.33 10.64 3.50
N PRO A 53 6.40 10.33 4.25
CA PRO A 53 6.44 9.16 5.12
C PRO A 53 5.39 9.15 6.25
N VAL A 54 4.89 10.30 6.67
CA VAL A 54 3.85 10.38 7.70
C VAL A 54 2.49 10.01 7.09
N HIS A 55 2.13 10.64 5.97
CA HIS A 55 0.97 10.28 5.17
C HIS A 55 0.94 8.77 4.84
N ALA A 56 2.03 8.20 4.30
CA ALA A 56 2.09 6.76 4.00
C ALA A 56 1.74 5.85 5.20
N LYS A 57 2.13 6.21 6.43
CA LYS A 57 1.77 5.47 7.65
C LYS A 57 0.31 5.64 8.05
N ILE A 58 -0.23 6.85 7.86
CA ILE A 58 -1.64 7.15 8.12
C ILE A 58 -2.49 6.29 7.18
N ILE A 59 -2.23 6.36 5.86
CA ILE A 59 -3.00 5.62 4.86
C ILE A 59 -2.86 4.11 5.06
N ALA A 60 -1.67 3.59 5.33
CA ALA A 60 -1.49 2.17 5.62
C ALA A 60 -2.30 1.70 6.83
N GLY A 61 -2.33 2.48 7.92
CA GLY A 61 -3.13 2.18 9.09
C GLY A 61 -4.63 2.27 8.81
N SER A 62 -5.07 3.34 8.14
CA SER A 62 -6.46 3.55 7.75
C SER A 62 -6.96 2.44 6.82
N ALA A 63 -6.17 2.06 5.81
CA ALA A 63 -6.52 1.03 4.84
C ALA A 63 -6.71 -0.34 5.50
N LEU A 64 -5.84 -0.71 6.46
CA LEU A 64 -5.99 -1.97 7.20
C LEU A 64 -7.18 -1.97 8.15
N GLU A 65 -7.52 -0.83 8.78
CA GLU A 65 -8.75 -0.73 9.58
C GLU A 65 -10.00 -0.79 8.69
N ILE A 66 -10.02 -0.07 7.57
CA ILE A 66 -11.10 -0.13 6.59
C ILE A 66 -11.27 -1.56 6.07
N PHE A 67 -10.18 -2.20 5.66
CA PHE A 67 -10.20 -3.59 5.20
C PHE A 67 -10.77 -4.53 6.26
N LYS A 68 -10.29 -4.44 7.50
CA LYS A 68 -10.83 -5.21 8.63
C LYS A 68 -12.34 -4.97 8.86
N LEU A 69 -12.83 -3.75 8.67
CA LEU A 69 -14.26 -3.46 8.78
C LEU A 69 -15.05 -4.06 7.60
N LEU A 70 -14.55 -3.94 6.38
CA LEU A 70 -15.15 -4.51 5.18
C LEU A 70 -15.23 -6.04 5.26
N THR A 71 -14.19 -6.70 5.78
CA THR A 71 -14.11 -8.17 5.88
C THR A 71 -15.05 -8.78 6.90
N THR A 72 -15.73 -7.96 7.71
CA THR A 72 -16.88 -8.42 8.53
C THR A 72 -18.14 -8.71 7.70
N ARG A 73 -18.18 -8.25 6.44
CA ARG A 73 -19.37 -8.35 5.57
C ARG A 73 -19.07 -8.92 4.18
N VAL A 74 -17.85 -8.75 3.68
CA VAL A 74 -17.45 -9.19 2.33
C VAL A 74 -16.11 -9.90 2.42
N GLU A 75 -15.99 -11.08 1.86
CA GLU A 75 -14.72 -11.80 1.84
C GLU A 75 -13.72 -11.10 0.89
N PRO A 76 -12.41 -11.03 1.24
CA PRO A 76 -11.42 -10.40 0.37
C PRO A 76 -11.42 -11.01 -1.04
N SER A 77 -11.28 -10.18 -2.07
CA SER A 77 -11.39 -10.67 -3.45
C SER A 77 -10.24 -11.62 -3.81
N SER A 78 -9.03 -11.34 -3.33
CA SER A 78 -7.87 -12.23 -3.53
C SER A 78 -8.08 -13.61 -2.89
N VAL A 79 -8.77 -13.67 -1.75
CA VAL A 79 -9.10 -14.93 -1.06
C VAL A 79 -10.18 -15.70 -1.82
N VAL A 80 -11.29 -15.03 -2.18
CA VAL A 80 -12.41 -15.64 -2.92
C VAL A 80 -11.94 -16.24 -4.25
N HIS A 81 -11.00 -15.57 -4.92
CA HIS A 81 -10.47 -16.03 -6.21
C HIS A 81 -9.29 -17.00 -6.10
N GLY A 82 -8.91 -17.44 -4.88
CA GLY A 82 -7.82 -18.38 -4.67
C GLY A 82 -6.43 -17.83 -4.99
N VAL A 83 -6.27 -16.50 -4.99
CA VAL A 83 -4.99 -15.83 -5.22
C VAL A 83 -4.06 -16.03 -4.02
N CYS A 84 -4.58 -15.92 -2.80
CA CYS A 84 -3.78 -16.03 -1.57
C CYS A 84 -4.64 -16.26 -0.31
N GLY A 85 -3.99 -16.34 0.85
CA GLY A 85 -4.66 -16.41 2.16
C GLY A 85 -4.99 -15.03 2.72
N TYR A 86 -5.72 -15.01 3.84
CA TYR A 86 -6.19 -13.76 4.46
C TYR A 86 -5.07 -12.84 4.95
N ASP A 87 -3.98 -13.39 5.49
CA ASP A 87 -2.80 -12.61 5.91
C ASP A 87 -2.10 -11.95 4.71
N ASP A 88 -2.06 -12.64 3.57
CA ASP A 88 -1.50 -12.11 2.33
C ASP A 88 -2.40 -11.02 1.74
N ALA A 89 -3.72 -11.14 1.86
CA ALA A 89 -4.66 -10.09 1.45
C ALA A 89 -4.46 -8.80 2.28
N GLN A 90 -4.20 -8.92 3.58
CA GLN A 90 -3.80 -7.76 4.40
C GLN A 90 -2.45 -7.19 3.94
N LEU A 91 -1.52 -8.04 3.51
CA LEU A 91 -0.23 -7.60 2.99
C LEU A 91 -0.40 -6.79 1.69
N VAL A 92 -1.31 -7.19 0.80
CA VAL A 92 -1.69 -6.40 -0.39
C VAL A 92 -2.14 -5.01 0.01
N VAL A 93 -3.04 -4.91 1.00
CA VAL A 93 -3.54 -3.62 1.50
C VAL A 93 -2.41 -2.77 2.10
N LEU A 94 -1.54 -3.37 2.91
CA LEU A 94 -0.40 -2.69 3.51
C LEU A 94 0.54 -2.10 2.45
N LEU A 95 0.97 -2.93 1.49
CA LEU A 95 1.91 -2.52 0.45
C LEU A 95 1.28 -1.51 -0.51
N GLY A 96 0.04 -1.75 -0.93
CA GLY A 96 -0.72 -0.84 -1.80
C GLY A 96 -0.86 0.54 -1.15
N ALA A 97 -1.34 0.61 0.09
CA ALA A 97 -1.51 1.86 0.80
C ALA A 97 -0.19 2.59 1.09
N TYR A 98 0.85 1.86 1.51
CA TYR A 98 2.12 2.48 1.89
C TYR A 98 2.88 3.04 0.68
N LEU A 99 2.72 2.43 -0.50
CA LEU A 99 3.43 2.79 -1.73
C LEU A 99 2.59 3.61 -2.72
N HIS A 100 1.29 3.82 -2.51
CA HIS A 100 0.39 4.46 -3.49
C HIS A 100 0.91 5.80 -4.03
N ASP A 101 1.64 6.53 -3.19
CA ASP A 101 2.08 7.89 -3.46
C ASP A 101 3.54 8.03 -3.94
N VAL A 102 4.31 6.94 -4.04
CA VAL A 102 5.75 7.05 -4.37
C VAL A 102 6.00 7.66 -5.75
N GLY A 103 5.06 7.53 -6.68
CA GLY A 103 5.09 8.12 -8.01
C GLY A 103 5.11 9.65 -8.00
N ASN A 104 4.62 10.29 -6.92
CA ASN A 104 4.77 11.73 -6.74
C ASN A 104 6.24 12.15 -6.65
N ALA A 105 7.20 11.23 -6.42
CA ALA A 105 8.63 11.54 -6.53
C ALA A 105 9.06 11.97 -7.94
N VAL A 106 8.31 11.54 -8.97
CA VAL A 106 8.55 11.86 -10.39
C VAL A 106 7.73 13.08 -10.79
N HIS A 107 6.41 12.99 -10.67
CA HIS A 107 5.48 14.05 -11.04
C HIS A 107 4.10 13.79 -10.42
N ARG A 108 3.23 14.81 -10.37
CA ARG A 108 1.85 14.68 -9.86
C ARG A 108 0.88 14.06 -10.87
N ILE A 109 1.00 14.48 -12.13
CA ILE A 109 0.21 13.90 -13.23
C ILE A 109 0.64 12.43 -13.39
N ASP A 110 -0.35 11.54 -13.43
CA ASP A 110 -0.18 10.08 -13.57
C ASP A 110 0.74 9.47 -12.49
N HIS A 111 0.71 10.03 -11.28
CA HIS A 111 1.54 9.56 -10.18
C HIS A 111 1.17 8.12 -9.78
N GLU A 112 -0.07 7.68 -9.93
CA GLU A 112 -0.51 6.30 -9.65
C GLU A 112 0.17 5.32 -10.63
N GLN A 113 0.21 5.67 -11.93
CA GLN A 113 0.96 4.89 -12.92
C GLN A 113 2.45 4.91 -12.61
N SER A 114 3.01 6.07 -12.24
CA SER A 114 4.41 6.17 -11.82
C SER A 114 4.71 5.36 -10.56
N SER A 115 3.77 5.28 -9.61
CA SER A 115 3.86 4.45 -8.40
C SER A 115 3.93 2.98 -8.76
N THR A 116 3.17 2.52 -9.77
CA THR A 116 3.31 1.13 -10.24
C THR A 116 4.73 0.85 -10.72
N PHE A 117 5.31 1.72 -11.56
CA PHE A 117 6.66 1.53 -12.10
C PHE A 117 7.74 1.56 -11.02
N LEU A 118 7.72 2.56 -10.15
CA LEU A 118 8.70 2.68 -9.06
C LEU A 118 8.59 1.55 -8.04
N SER A 119 7.39 1.02 -7.83
CA SER A 119 7.17 -0.06 -6.86
C SER A 119 7.59 -1.43 -7.40
N MET A 120 7.77 -1.63 -8.71
CA MET A 120 8.08 -2.97 -9.25
C MET A 120 9.33 -3.59 -8.61
N SER A 121 10.44 -2.84 -8.54
CA SER A 121 11.71 -3.29 -7.97
C SER A 121 11.68 -3.38 -6.45
N ILE A 122 10.96 -2.47 -5.79
CA ILE A 122 10.73 -2.48 -4.34
C ILE A 122 9.98 -3.76 -3.95
N LEU A 123 8.90 -4.06 -4.66
CA LEU A 123 8.09 -5.26 -4.44
C LEU A 123 8.89 -6.53 -4.73
N ASP A 124 9.71 -6.56 -5.78
CA ASP A 124 10.60 -7.70 -6.01
C ASP A 124 11.55 -7.96 -4.84
N ARG A 125 12.14 -6.93 -4.23
CA ARG A 125 13.02 -7.11 -3.08
C ARG A 125 12.27 -7.55 -1.82
N ILE A 126 11.15 -6.90 -1.51
CA ILE A 126 10.38 -7.16 -0.29
C ILE A 126 9.70 -8.53 -0.37
N LEU A 127 9.02 -8.84 -1.46
CA LEU A 127 8.25 -10.08 -1.59
C LEU A 127 9.17 -11.31 -1.69
N ASN A 128 10.32 -11.22 -2.36
CA ASN A 128 11.30 -12.31 -2.36
C ASN A 128 11.90 -12.57 -0.96
N ARG A 129 11.89 -11.57 -0.07
CA ARG A 129 12.36 -11.74 1.30
C ARG A 129 11.34 -12.48 2.15
N VAL A 130 10.08 -12.05 2.11
CA VAL A 130 9.01 -12.61 2.97
C VAL A 130 8.44 -13.93 2.42
N TYR A 131 8.50 -14.16 1.11
CA TYR A 131 8.10 -15.40 0.44
C TYR A 131 9.30 -16.12 -0.21
N HIS A 132 10.40 -16.25 0.52
CA HIS A 132 11.63 -16.87 0.01
C HIS A 132 11.48 -18.33 -0.44
N ASP A 133 10.44 -19.02 0.05
CA ASP A 133 10.13 -20.41 -0.32
C ASP A 133 8.95 -20.55 -1.30
N ASP A 134 8.24 -19.46 -1.64
CA ASP A 134 7.07 -19.47 -2.52
C ASP A 134 7.02 -18.24 -3.45
N HIS A 135 7.85 -18.28 -4.49
CA HIS A 135 7.91 -17.20 -5.48
C HIS A 135 6.62 -17.08 -6.32
N GLU A 136 5.84 -18.16 -6.48
CA GLU A 136 4.58 -18.09 -7.22
C GLU A 136 3.55 -17.25 -6.47
N LEU A 137 3.45 -17.44 -5.14
CA LEU A 137 2.68 -16.54 -4.28
C LEU A 137 3.21 -15.10 -4.35
N ALA A 138 4.54 -14.91 -4.28
CA ALA A 138 5.14 -13.57 -4.39
C ALA A 138 4.69 -12.83 -5.67
N TYR A 139 4.68 -13.50 -6.83
CA TYR A 139 4.22 -12.87 -8.08
C TYR A 139 2.73 -12.54 -8.08
N ARG A 140 1.89 -13.42 -7.50
CA ARG A 140 0.46 -13.16 -7.35
C ARG A 140 0.19 -11.94 -6.48
N ILE A 141 0.85 -11.85 -5.32
CA ILE A 141 0.76 -10.69 -4.41
C ILE A 141 1.27 -9.42 -5.08
N LYS A 142 2.37 -9.49 -5.83
CA LYS A 142 2.88 -8.34 -6.59
C LYS A 142 1.82 -7.79 -7.55
N CYS A 143 1.13 -8.66 -8.28
CA CYS A 143 0.07 -8.24 -9.21
C CYS A 143 -1.09 -7.56 -8.49
N GLU A 144 -1.55 -8.09 -7.35
CA GLU A 144 -2.61 -7.48 -6.54
C GLU A 144 -2.20 -6.11 -5.99
N VAL A 145 -0.94 -5.97 -5.53
CA VAL A 145 -0.42 -4.67 -5.07
C VAL A 145 -0.37 -3.66 -6.22
N LEU A 146 0.19 -4.03 -7.37
CA LEU A 146 0.26 -3.13 -8.54
C LEU A 146 -1.14 -2.70 -9.01
N HIS A 147 -2.12 -3.61 -8.94
CA HIS A 147 -3.52 -3.28 -9.21
C HIS A 147 -4.08 -2.28 -8.19
N ALA A 148 -3.81 -2.44 -6.90
CA ALA A 148 -4.21 -1.47 -5.87
C ALA A 148 -3.57 -0.09 -6.07
N LEU A 149 -2.28 -0.03 -6.43
CA LEU A 149 -1.57 1.21 -6.74
C LEU A 149 -2.16 1.93 -7.96
N PHE A 150 -2.51 1.18 -9.01
CA PHE A 150 -3.08 1.80 -10.22
C PHE A 150 -4.53 2.25 -10.00
N SER A 151 -5.29 1.50 -9.19
CA SER A 151 -6.70 1.77 -8.93
C SER A 151 -6.96 2.86 -7.89
N SER A 152 -5.91 3.37 -7.21
CA SER A 152 -6.04 4.55 -6.36
C SER A 152 -6.31 5.83 -7.14
N ASN A 153 -6.23 5.78 -8.48
CA ASN A 153 -6.72 6.83 -9.35
C ASN A 153 -8.26 6.79 -9.38
N ASP A 154 -8.93 7.88 -8.99
CA ASP A 154 -10.40 7.98 -8.95
C ASP A 154 -11.12 7.63 -10.26
N ALA A 155 -10.45 7.76 -11.41
CA ALA A 155 -11.00 7.40 -12.72
C ALA A 155 -10.88 5.91 -13.05
N VAL A 156 -10.15 5.13 -12.25
CA VAL A 156 -9.91 3.69 -12.45
C VAL A 156 -10.76 2.89 -11.47
N PRO A 157 -11.61 1.97 -11.93
CA PRO A 157 -12.43 1.17 -11.04
C PRO A 157 -11.58 0.17 -10.25
N CYS A 158 -11.79 0.10 -8.94
CA CYS A 158 -11.23 -0.96 -8.10
C CYS A 158 -11.87 -2.32 -8.45
N LEU A 159 -11.05 -3.31 -8.80
CA LEU A 159 -11.52 -4.67 -9.12
C LEU A 159 -11.39 -5.65 -7.94
N SER A 160 -10.93 -5.18 -6.77
CA SER A 160 -10.77 -5.96 -5.55
C SER A 160 -11.15 -5.16 -4.31
N VAL A 161 -11.58 -5.86 -3.24
CA VAL A 161 -11.87 -5.26 -1.94
C VAL A 161 -10.64 -4.57 -1.36
N GLU A 162 -9.47 -5.17 -1.59
CA GLU A 162 -8.15 -4.69 -1.19
C GLU A 162 -7.84 -3.32 -1.82
N ALA A 163 -7.99 -3.21 -3.14
CA ALA A 163 -7.81 -1.95 -3.86
C ALA A 163 -8.84 -0.89 -3.43
N GLY A 164 -10.09 -1.30 -3.18
CA GLY A 164 -11.13 -0.42 -2.64
C GLY A 164 -10.77 0.13 -1.26
N ALA A 165 -10.23 -0.70 -0.37
CA ALA A 165 -9.79 -0.28 0.95
C ALA A 165 -8.64 0.74 0.88
N VAL A 166 -7.67 0.52 -0.01
CA VAL A 166 -6.56 1.46 -0.27
C VAL A 166 -7.09 2.80 -0.78
N THR A 167 -7.98 2.78 -1.78
CA THR A 167 -8.52 4.00 -2.42
C THR A 167 -9.35 4.83 -1.44
N ILE A 168 -10.19 4.19 -0.62
CA ILE A 168 -10.97 4.90 0.42
C ILE A 168 -10.05 5.49 1.50
N ALA A 169 -8.96 4.78 1.84
CA ALA A 169 -8.03 5.23 2.86
C ALA A 169 -7.27 6.50 2.47
N ASP A 170 -6.92 6.69 1.19
CA ASP A 170 -6.21 7.89 0.72
C ASP A 170 -6.95 9.20 1.07
N GLY A 171 -8.29 9.15 1.18
CA GLY A 171 -9.10 10.27 1.64
C GLY A 171 -9.04 10.62 3.14
N THR A 172 -8.25 9.90 3.97
CA THR A 172 -8.20 10.08 5.45
C THR A 172 -7.00 10.88 5.93
#